data_AF-A0A536KSW6-F1
#
_entry.id   AF-A0A536KSW6-F1
#
_cell.length_a   1.000
_cell.length_b   1.000
_cell.length_c   1.000
_cell.angle_alpha   90.00
_cell.angle_beta   90.00
_cell.angle_gamma   90.00
#
_symmetry.space_group_name_H-M   'P 1'
#
loop_
_entity.id
_entity.type
_entity.pdbx_description
1 polymer ?
#
loop_
_entity_poly.entity_id
_entity_poly.type
_entity_poly.pdbx_seq_one_letter_code
_entity_poly.pdbx_strand_id
1 'polypeptide(L)' 'MNATPADDPWRAMIHEFRNLLAVIVNYSELIADETDNPEAVKADIQEVRTAAERAIALTEKLPRHGQVAP' A
#
# COMPACT_ATOMS: atom_id res chain seq x y z
N MET A 1 32.21 -12.49 -3.94
CA MET A 1 30.85 -12.90 -4.32
C MET A 1 30.05 -11.61 -4.49
N ASN A 2 29.82 -11.18 -5.73
CA ASN A 2 29.05 -9.97 -6.03
C ASN A 2 27.57 -10.30 -5.87
N ALA A 3 26.91 -9.70 -4.88
CA ALA A 3 25.46 -9.68 -4.81
C ALA A 3 24.94 -8.92 -6.03
N THR A 4 24.09 -9.56 -6.82
CA THR A 4 23.39 -8.94 -7.95
C THR A 4 22.50 -7.79 -7.46
N PRO A 5 22.33 -6.68 -8.22
CA PRO A 5 21.47 -5.55 -7.84
C PRO A 5 19.97 -5.88 -7.76
N ALA A 6 19.60 -7.15 -7.91
CA ALA A 6 18.23 -7.65 -7.94
C ALA A 6 17.63 -7.83 -6.53
N ASP A 7 18.45 -7.85 -5.47
CA ASP A 7 18.02 -8.08 -4.10
C ASP A 7 18.13 -6.79 -3.27
N ASP A 8 17.53 -5.69 -3.73
CA ASP A 8 17.40 -4.47 -2.92
C ASP A 8 16.08 -4.53 -2.15
N PRO A 9 16.09 -4.91 -0.85
CA PRO A 9 14.87 -5.11 -0.07
C PRO A 9 14.05 -3.81 0.03
N TRP A 10 14.72 -2.67 -0.11
CA TRP A 10 14.10 -1.35 -0.14
C TRP A 10 13.23 -1.16 -1.38
N ARG A 11 13.66 -1.64 -2.55
CA ARG A 11 12.86 -1.57 -3.79
C ARG A 11 11.61 -2.43 -3.67
N ALA A 12 11.75 -3.67 -3.19
CA ALA A 12 10.62 -4.58 -2.99
C ALA A 12 9.56 -3.96 -2.06
N MET A 13 9.99 -3.32 -0.97
CA MET A 13 9.10 -2.65 -0.03
C MET A 13 8.40 -1.41 -0.62
N ILE A 14 9.12 -0.58 -1.39
CA ILE A 14 8.50 0.54 -2.13
C ILE A 14 7.45 0.02 -3.12
N HIS A 15 7.74 -1.08 -3.80
CA HIS A 15 6.80 -1.70 -4.73
C HIS A 15 5.53 -2.20 -4.03
N GLU A 16 5.65 -2.91 -2.90
CA GLU A 16 4.48 -3.34 -2.10
C GLU A 16 3.65 -2.16 -1.59
N PHE A 17 4.31 -1.11 -1.09
CA PHE A 17 3.63 0.09 -0.62
C PHE A 17 2.86 0.80 -1.74
N ARG A 18 3.49 0.97 -2.92
CA ARG A 18 2.82 1.54 -4.11
C ARG A 18 1.63 0.69 -4.56
N ASN A 19 1.74 -0.63 -4.48
CA ASN A 19 0.65 -1.53 -4.86
C ASN A 19 -0.59 -1.33 -3.95
N LEU A 20 -0.40 -1.23 -2.64
CA LEU A 20 -1.51 -0.99 -1.70
C LEU A 20 -2.17 0.38 -1.91
N LEU A 21 -1.37 1.42 -2.19
CA LEU A 21 -1.91 2.74 -2.53
C LEU A 21 -2.75 2.72 -3.81
N ALA A 22 -2.32 1.98 -4.84
CA ALA A 22 -3.09 1.84 -6.08
C ALA A 22 -4.45 1.18 -5.83
N VAL A 23 -4.50 0.16 -4.97
CA VAL A 23 -5.76 -0.50 -4.57
C VAL A 23 -6.70 0.48 -3.85
N ILE A 24 -6.18 1.25 -2.89
CA ILE A 24 -6.96 2.26 -2.15
C ILE A 24 -7.57 3.30 -3.09
N VAL A 25 -6.77 3.81 -4.04
CA VAL A 25 -7.23 4.80 -5.03
C VAL A 25 -8.31 4.21 -5.93
N ASN A 26 -8.09 3.01 -6.48
CA ASN A 26 -9.03 2.37 -7.40
C ASN A 26 -10.40 2.13 -6.75
N TYR A 27 -10.45 1.60 -5.52
CA TYR A 27 -11.74 1.41 -4.85
C TYR A 27 -12.40 2.75 -4.47
N SER A 28 -11.61 3.77 -4.10
CA SER A 28 -12.16 5.12 -3.85
C SER A 28 -12.80 5.73 -5.10
N GLU A 29 -12.24 5.47 -6.28
CA GLU A 29 -12.80 5.87 -7.58
C GLU A 29 -14.08 5.08 -7.90
N LEU A 30 -14.10 3.76 -7.70
CA LEU A 30 -15.30 2.93 -7.90
C LEU A 30 -16.47 3.36 -7.01
N ILE A 31 -16.20 3.64 -5.72
CA ILE A 31 -17.20 4.17 -4.77
C ILE A 31 -17.72 5.55 -5.20
N ALA A 32 -16.86 6.40 -5.76
CA ALA A 32 -17.27 7.72 -6.21
C ALA A 32 -18.23 7.65 -7.42
N ASP A 33 -18.08 6.63 -8.26
CA ASP A 33 -18.92 6.39 -9.43
C ASP A 33 -20.20 5.59 -9.10
N GLU A 34 -20.23 4.79 -8.03
CA GLU A 34 -21.42 4.06 -7.56
C GLU A 34 -22.19 4.82 -6.46
N THR A 35 -23.37 5.35 -6.81
CA THR A 35 -24.23 6.08 -5.85
C THR A 35 -25.58 5.39 -5.55
N ASP A 36 -25.95 4.36 -6.32
CA ASP A 36 -27.30 3.77 -6.27
C ASP A 36 -27.40 2.47 -5.44
N ASN A 37 -26.29 1.96 -4.91
CA ASN A 37 -26.27 0.77 -4.04
C ASN A 37 -25.43 0.97 -2.76
N PRO A 38 -26.07 1.39 -1.65
CA PRO A 38 -25.38 1.68 -0.40
C PRO A 38 -24.60 0.50 0.20
N GLU A 39 -25.05 -0.74 -0.01
CA GLU A 39 -24.35 -1.93 0.52
C GLU A 39 -23.11 -2.28 -0.31
N ALA A 40 -23.14 -2.06 -1.63
CA ALA A 40 -21.95 -2.21 -2.49
C ALA A 40 -20.89 -1.16 -2.15
N VAL A 41 -21.30 0.11 -2.03
CA VAL A 41 -20.44 1.21 -1.56
C VAL A 41 -19.79 0.89 -0.22
N LYS A 42 -20.58 0.37 0.73
CA LYS A 42 -20.06 -0.01 2.05
C LYS A 42 -19.04 -1.13 1.98
N ALA A 43 -19.24 -2.14 1.11
CA ALA A 43 -18.29 -3.23 0.91
C ALA A 43 -16.96 -2.72 0.33
N ASP A 44 -17.01 -1.86 -0.68
CA ASP A 44 -15.80 -1.27 -1.28
C ASP A 44 -15.06 -0.38 -0.28
N ILE A 45 -15.77 0.39 0.56
CA ILE A 45 -15.16 1.17 1.64
C ILE A 45 -14.42 0.27 2.64
N GLN A 46 -14.93 -0.94 2.92
CA GLN A 46 -14.24 -1.89 3.80
C GLN A 46 -12.95 -2.42 3.16
N GLU A 47 -12.93 -2.66 1.85
CA GLU A 47 -11.73 -3.07 1.12
C GLU A 47 -10.67 -1.95 1.10
N VAL A 48 -11.09 -0.70 0.86
CA VAL A 48 -10.22 0.49 1.00
C VAL A 48 -9.57 0.55 2.38
N ARG A 49 -10.39 0.41 3.44
CA ARG A 49 -9.94 0.46 4.83
C ARG A 49 -8.92 -0.66 5.11
N THR A 50 -9.20 -1.87 4.63
CA THR A 50 -8.31 -3.03 4.81
C THR A 50 -6.97 -2.83 4.11
N ALA A 51 -6.97 -2.30 2.89
CA ALA A 51 -5.74 -1.98 2.16
C ALA A 51 -4.93 -0.86 2.85
N ALA A 52 -5.61 0.16 3.38
CA ALA A 52 -4.99 1.24 4.14
C ALA A 52 -4.34 0.75 5.45
N GLU A 53 -5.02 -0.10 6.21
CA GLU A 53 -4.47 -0.70 7.43
C GLU A 53 -3.20 -1.52 7.15
N ARG A 54 -3.19 -2.28 6.05
CA ARG A 54 -2.00 -3.03 5.60
C ARG A 54 -0.86 -2.08 5.22
N ALA A 55 -1.15 -0.99 4.53
CA ALA A 55 -0.15 0.00 4.14
C ALA A 55 0.47 0.68 5.38
N ILE A 56 -0.35 1.05 6.37
CA ILE A 56 0.12 1.61 7.64
C ILE A 56 1.02 0.62 8.37
N ALA A 57 0.61 -0.65 8.51
CA ALA A 57 1.43 -1.69 9.15
C ALA A 57 2.77 -1.93 8.43
N LEU A 58 2.81 -1.74 7.10
CA LEU A 58 4.05 -1.74 6.32
C LEU A 58 4.93 -0.53 6.63
N THR A 59 4.35 0.66 6.82
CA THR A 59 5.11 1.86 7.19
C THR A 59 5.75 1.76 8.58
N GLU A 60 5.13 1.05 9.53
CA GLU A 60 5.70 0.81 10.86
C GLU A 60 6.94 -0.10 10.82
N LYS A 61 7.04 -0.94 9.79
CA LYS A 61 8.17 -1.82 9.53
C LYS A 61 9.27 -1.15 8.71
N LEU A 62 9.04 0.08 8.23
CA LEU A 62 10.08 0.84 7.54
C LEU A 62 11.26 1.06 8.50
N PRO A 63 12.48 0.67 8.10
CA PRO A 63 13.67 1.12 8.80
C PRO A 63 13.63 2.65 8.84
N ARG A 64 13.78 3.25 10.03
CA ARG A 64 13.97 4.70 10.16
C ARG A 64 15.26 5.03 9.42
N HIS A 65 15.15 5.45 8.16
CA HIS A 65 16.31 5.80 7.37
C HIS A 65 16.92 7.07 7.99
N GLY A 66 18.01 6.87 8.71
CA GLY A 66 18.68 7.92 9.48
C GLY A 66 19.97 7.48 10.17
N GLN A 67 20.50 6.30 9.87
CA GLN A 67 21.85 5.94 10.30
C GLN A 67 22.67 5.53 9.08
N VAL A 68 23.17 6.55 8.39
CA VAL A 68 24.40 6.42 7.64
C VAL A 68 25.46 6.09 8.70
N ALA A 69 25.83 4.81 8.81
CA ALA A 69 26.98 4.43 9.63
C ALA A 69 28.26 5.00 8.96
N PRO A 70 29.19 5.59 9.73
CA PRO A 70 30.49 6.00 9.22
C PRO A 70 31.35 4.82 8.76
#